data_AF-A0A353DLP7-F1
#
_entry.id   AF-A0A353DLP7-F1
#
_cell.length_a   1.000
_cell.length_b   1.000
_cell.length_c   1.000
_cell.angle_alpha   90.00
_cell.angle_beta   90.00
_cell.angle_gamma   90.00
#
_symmetry.space_group_name_H-M   'P 1'
#
loop_
_entity.id
_entity.type
_entity.pdbx_description
1 polymer ?
#
loop_
_entity_poly.entity_id
_entity_poly.type
_entity_poly.pdbx_seq_one_letter_code
_entity_poly.pdbx_strand_id
1 'polypeptide(L)' 'TPYERRHPDCLKFSHKNRIAKGCGKTNADVNRVIKQWEKSKEMMKQMKQYQKSGKMPPMGGFR' A
#
# COMPACT_ATOMS: atom_id res chain seq x y z
N THR A 1 -5.47 14.94 0.55
CA THR A 1 -4.44 15.99 0.50
C THR A 1 -3.11 15.37 0.07
N PRO A 2 -2.10 16.14 -0.36
CA PRO A 2 -0.77 15.61 -0.70
C PRO A 2 -0.09 14.88 0.46
N TYR A 3 -0.32 15.34 1.69
CA TYR A 3 0.20 14.71 2.90
C TYR A 3 -0.36 13.29 3.09
N GLU A 4 -1.68 13.12 2.99
CA GLU A 4 -2.35 11.81 3.13
C GLU A 4 -1.92 10.78 2.08
N ARG A 5 -1.46 11.23 0.90
CA ARG A 5 -0.93 10.33 -0.13
C ARG A 5 0.46 9.79 0.23
N ARG A 6 1.28 10.60 0.92
CA ARG A 6 2.61 10.21 1.39
C ARG A 6 2.56 9.42 2.69
N HIS A 7 1.53 9.65 3.50
CA HIS A 7 1.31 9.01 4.79
C HIS A 7 -0.06 8.31 4.86
N PRO A 8 -0.24 7.15 4.20
CA PRO A 8 -1.52 6.44 4.22
C PRO A 8 -1.93 5.96 5.63
N ASP A 9 -0.97 5.85 6.54
CA ASP A 9 -1.15 5.54 7.96
C ASP A 9 -2.00 6.59 8.71
N CYS A 10 -2.01 7.85 8.26
CA CYS A 10 -2.81 8.91 8.87
C CYS A 10 -4.28 8.94 8.38
N LEU A 11 -4.70 7.99 7.54
CA LEU A 11 -6.06 7.93 6.99
C LEU A 11 -7.07 7.37 8.00
N LYS A 12 -7.69 8.27 8.76
CA LYS A 12 -8.85 7.99 9.64
C LYS A 12 -10.15 7.81 8.84
N PHE A 13 -11.20 7.35 9.49
CA PHE A 13 -12.52 7.12 8.89
C PHE A 13 -13.08 8.35 8.14
N SER A 14 -12.97 9.55 8.73
CA SER A 14 -13.41 10.80 8.10
C SER A 14 -12.68 11.08 6.78
N HIS A 15 -11.37 10.82 6.72
CA HIS A 15 -10.58 10.99 5.50
C HIS A 15 -11.01 9.99 4.41
N LYS A 16 -11.21 8.72 4.79
CA LYS A 16 -11.68 7.68 3.86
C LYS A 16 -13.07 8.03 3.30
N ASN A 17 -13.97 8.53 4.13
CA ASN A 17 -15.31 8.98 3.71
C ASN A 17 -15.24 10.14 2.70
N ARG A 18 -14.36 11.13 2.92
CA ARG A 18 -14.16 12.23 1.97
C ARG A 18 -13.61 11.72 0.63
N ILE A 19 -12.64 10.81 0.67
CA ILE A 19 -12.04 10.22 -0.55
C ILE A 19 -13.10 9.43 -1.32
N ALA A 20 -13.83 8.55 -0.63
CA ALA A 20 -14.91 7.75 -1.18
C ALA A 20 -15.98 8.62 -1.87
N LYS A 21 -16.46 9.66 -1.19
CA LYS A 21 -17.40 10.63 -1.76
C LYS A 21 -16.83 11.38 -2.96
N GLY A 22 -15.56 11.79 -2.90
CA GLY A 22 -14.90 12.53 -3.99
C GLY A 22 -14.67 11.70 -5.25
N CYS A 23 -14.54 10.38 -5.15
CA CYS A 23 -14.36 9.49 -6.30
C CYS A 23 -15.59 8.64 -6.65
N GLY A 24 -16.71 8.82 -5.96
CA GLY A 24 -17.94 8.04 -6.17
C GLY A 24 -17.78 6.55 -5.84
N LYS A 25 -16.91 6.21 -4.89
CA LYS A 25 -16.65 4.83 -4.44
C LYS A 25 -17.08 4.63 -3.00
N THR A 26 -17.04 3.39 -2.51
CA THR A 26 -17.34 3.07 -1.13
C THR A 26 -16.11 3.14 -0.23
N ASN A 27 -16.31 3.25 1.08
CA ASN A 27 -15.19 3.18 2.05
C ASN A 27 -14.46 1.82 1.98
N ALA A 28 -15.15 0.75 1.58
CA ALA A 28 -14.56 -0.58 1.40
C ALA A 28 -13.56 -0.60 0.24
N ASP A 29 -13.92 0.03 -0.89
CA ASP A 29 -13.04 0.16 -2.05
C ASP A 29 -11.76 0.91 -1.70
N VAL A 30 -11.90 2.03 -0.97
CA VAL A 30 -10.76 2.82 -0.48
C VAL A 30 -9.85 1.95 0.41
N ASN A 31 -10.43 1.14 1.30
CA ASN A 31 -9.66 0.27 2.17
C ASN A 31 -8.92 -0.83 1.41
N ARG A 32 -9.52 -1.36 0.34
CA ARG A 32 -8.89 -2.36 -0.53
C ARG A 32 -7.66 -1.79 -1.24
N VAL A 33 -7.74 -0.56 -1.75
CA VAL A 33 -6.61 0.13 -2.40
C VAL A 33 -5.49 0.40 -1.40
N ILE A 34 -5.82 0.86 -0.18
CA ILE A 34 -4.82 1.08 0.87
C ILE A 34 -4.08 -0.22 1.19
N LYS A 35 -4.79 -1.34 1.37
CA LYS A 35 -4.18 -2.65 1.62
C LYS A 35 -3.27 -3.12 0.48
N GLN A 36 -3.69 -2.92 -0.77
CA GLN A 36 -2.86 -3.25 -1.94
C GLN A 36 -1.56 -2.45 -1.94
N TRP A 37 -1.63 -1.15 -1.64
CA TRP A 37 -0.47 -0.29 -1.53
C TRP A 37 0.47 -0.72 -0.39
N GLU A 38 -0.06 -1.05 0.79
CA GLU A 38 0.74 -1.54 1.92
C GLU A 38 1.49 -2.82 1.56
N LYS A 39 0.82 -3.76 0.89
CA LYS A 39 1.44 -4.99 0.40
C LYS A 39 2.57 -4.71 -0.60
N SER A 40 2.36 -3.78 -1.55
CA SER A 40 3.40 -3.37 -2.50
C SER A 40 4.58 -2.69 -1.81
N LYS A 41 4.32 -1.84 -0.80
CA LYS A 41 5.35 -1.20 0.03
C LYS A 41 6.18 -2.22 0.79
N GLU A 42 5.52 -3.22 1.37
CA GLU A 42 6.19 -4.31 2.09
C GLU A 42 7.07 -5.13 1.14
N MET A 43 6.55 -5.52 -0.02
CA MET A 43 7.31 -6.23 -1.05
C MET A 43 8.54 -5.43 -1.50
N MET A 44 8.40 -4.12 -1.74
CA MET A 44 9.55 -3.26 -2.07
C MET A 44 10.58 -3.19 -0.94
N LYS A 45 10.12 -3.15 0.32
CA LYS A 45 11.01 -3.14 1.49
C LYS A 45 11.79 -4.46 1.61
N GLN A 46 11.10 -5.59 1.44
CA GLN A 46 11.71 -6.92 1.44
C GLN A 46 12.72 -7.03 0.29
N MET A 47 12.35 -6.61 -0.93
CA MET A 47 13.25 -6.63 -2.09
C MET A 47 14.50 -5.77 -1.88
N LYS A 48 14.37 -4.57 -1.32
CA LYS A 48 15.52 -3.74 -0.93
C LYS A 48 16.39 -4.40 0.14
N GLN A 49 15.80 -5.12 1.07
CA GLN A 49 16.54 -5.86 2.09
C GLN A 49 17.32 -7.05 1.49
N TYR A 50 16.73 -7.78 0.54
CA TYR A 50 17.42 -8.82 -0.23
C TYR A 50 18.58 -8.25 -1.05
N GLN A 51 18.35 -7.15 -1.78
CA GLN A 51 19.40 -6.45 -2.53
C GLN A 51 20.56 -5.98 -1.63
N LYS A 52 20.25 -5.39 -0.47
CA LYS A 52 21.27 -4.90 0.48
C LYS A 52 22.05 -6.04 1.16
N SER A 53 21.44 -7.21 1.31
CA SER A 53 22.09 -8.38 1.93
C SER A 53 22.86 -9.25 0.95
N GLY A 54 22.89 -8.91 -0.35
CA GLY A 54 23.56 -9.69 -1.39
C GLY A 54 22.92 -11.06 -1.67
N LYS A 55 21.80 -11.37 -1.00
CA LYS A 55 21.04 -12.61 -1.17
C LYS A 55 19.94 -12.33 -2.18
N MET A 56 20.05 -12.88 -3.38
CA MET A 56 18.96 -12.81 -4.36
C MET A 56 17.69 -13.41 -3.75
N PRO A 57 16.51 -12.78 -3.94
CA PRO A 57 15.25 -13.41 -3.55
C PRO A 57 15.16 -14.77 -4.29
N PRO A 58 14.64 -15.83 -3.65
CA PRO A 58 14.59 -17.15 -4.27
C PRO A 58 13.82 -17.07 -5.59
N MET A 59 14.55 -17.17 -6.71
CA MET A 59 14.02 -17.27 -8.07
C MET A 59 13.50 -18.70 -8.29
N GLY A 60 12.45 -19.08 -7.56
CA GLY A 60 11.87 -20.41 -7.68
C GLY A 60 10.64 -20.58 -6.79
N GLY A 61 9.46 -20.59 -7.41
CA GLY A 61 8.24 -20.95 -6.70
C GLY A 61 6.94 -20.31 -7.19
N PHE A 62 6.79 -19.97 -8.47
CA PHE A 62 5.46 -19.95 -9.09
C PHE A 62 5.25 -21.31 -9.72
N ARG A 63 4.66 -22.22 -8.95
CA ARG A 63 3.88 -23.35 -9.45
C ARG A 63 2.42 -23.05 -9.14
#